data_AF-A0A7V1SLI2-F1
#
_entry.id   AF-A0A7V1SLI2-F1
#
_cell.length_a   1.000
_cell.length_b   1.000
_cell.length_c   1.000
_cell.angle_alpha   90.00
_cell.angle_beta   90.00
_cell.angle_gamma   90.00
#
_symmetry.space_group_name_H-M   'P 1'
#
loop_
_entity.id
_entity.type
_entity.pdbx_description
1 polymer ?
#
loop_
_entity_poly.entity_id
_entity_poly.type
_entity_poly.pdbx_seq_one_letter_code
_entity_poly.pdbx_strand_id
1 'polypeptide(L)' 'HHGYVLENGGVVLEGTSEDLMDNPDVKSAYFGM' A
#
# COMPACT_ATOMS: atom_id res chain seq x y z
N HIS A 1 -1.24 -12.77 -3.84
CA HIS A 1 -0.11 -12.53 -2.91
C HIS A 1 -0.57 -11.54 -1.84
N HIS A 2 -0.04 -11.62 -0.62
CA HIS A 2 -0.38 -10.69 0.49
C HIS A 2 0.79 -9.74 0.71
N GLY A 3 0.51 -8.47 1.01
CA GLY A 3 1.51 -7.42 1.12
C GLY A 3 1.28 -6.49 2.30
N TYR A 4 2.29 -5.68 2.59
CA TYR A 4 2.31 -4.72 3.69
C TYR A 4 2.94 -3.41 3.22
N VAL A 5 2.39 -2.28 3.67
CA VAL A 5 2.95 -0.94 3.49
C VAL A 5 3.54 -0.49 4.81
N LEU A 6 4.79 -0.01 4.76
CA LEU A 6 5.54 0.40 5.95
C LEU A 6 5.76 1.92 5.96
N GLU A 7 5.47 2.54 7.11
CA GLU A 7 5.78 3.93 7.38
C GLU A 7 6.40 4.07 8.77
N ASN A 8 7.53 4.77 8.88
CA ASN A 8 8.26 4.99 10.15
C ASN A 8 8.51 3.72 10.98
N GLY A 9 8.69 2.57 10.31
CA GLY A 9 8.95 1.28 10.93
C GLY A 9 7.70 0.53 11.42
N GLY A 10 6.50 1.06 11.19
CA GLY A 10 5.23 0.39 11.46
C GLY A 10 4.49 -0.03 10.19
N VAL A 11 3.61 -1.04 10.31
CA VAL A 11 2.66 -1.40 9.25
C VAL A 11 1.49 -0.43 9.30
N VAL A 12 1.23 0.23 8.17
CA VAL A 12 0.11 1.17 8.02
C VAL A 12 -1.01 0.63 7.15
N LEU A 13 -0.72 -0.31 6.23
CA LEU A 13 -1.69 -1.03 5.41
C LEU A 13 -1.24 -2.47 5.20
N GLU A 14 -2.19 -3.40 5.12
CA GLU A 14 -1.98 -4.79 4.74
C GLU A 14 -3.16 -5.31 3.92
N GLY A 15 -2.93 -6.29 3.06
CA GLY A 15 -4.00 -6.79 2.18
C GLY A 15 -3.48 -7.65 1.04
N THR A 16 -4.38 -8.06 0.15
CA THR A 16 -3.93 -8.69 -1.09
C THR A 16 -3.19 -7.65 -1.95
N SER A 17 -2.29 -8.13 -2.83
CA SER A 17 -1.60 -7.24 -3.75
C SER A 17 -2.57 -6.45 -4.65
N GLU A 18 -3.74 -7.01 -4.95
CA GLU A 18 -4.78 -6.37 -5.74
C GLU A 18 -5.43 -5.21 -4.94
N ASP A 19 -5.81 -5.48 -3.69
CA ASP A 19 -6.37 -4.45 -2.79
C ASP A 19 -5.39 -3.28 -2.57
N LEU A 20 -4.12 -3.60 -2.38
CA LEU A 20 -3.07 -2.59 -2.19
C LEU A 20 -2.82 -1.80 -3.46
N MET A 21 -2.87 -2.46 -4.63
CA MET A 21 -2.69 -1.78 -5.91
C MET A 21 -3.87 -0.88 -6.24
N ASP A 22 -5.07 -1.16 -5.75
CA ASP A 22 -6.27 -0.34 -5.97
C ASP A 22 -6.47 0.79 -4.96
N ASN A 23 -5.71 0.78 -3.86
CA ASN A 23 -5.76 1.82 -2.85
C ASN A 23 -5.22 3.17 -3.41
N PRO A 24 -6.02 4.27 -3.37
CA PRO A 24 -5.62 5.56 -3.91
C PRO A 24 -4.43 6.19 -3.16
N ASP A 25 -4.31 5.96 -1.85
CA ASP A 25 -3.19 6.46 -1.05
C ASP A 25 -1.88 5.78 -1.45
N VAL A 26 -1.93 4.46 -1.70
CA VAL A 26 -0.79 3.69 -2.22
C VAL A 26 -0.40 4.19 -3.62
N LYS A 27 -1.41 4.41 -4.49
CA LYS A 27 -1.20 4.97 -5.83
C LYS A 27 -0.51 6.34 -5.76
N SER A 28 -0.99 7.23 -4.89
CA SER A 28 -0.42 8.57 -4.77
C SER A 28 1.01 8.55 -4.21
N ALA A 29 1.24 7.78 -3.15
CA ALA A 29 2.52 7.73 -2.45
C ALA A 29 3.66 7.12 -3.28
N TYR A 30 3.36 6.11 -4.11
CA TYR A 30 4.39 5.36 -4.86
C TYR A 30 4.36 5.57 -6.37
N PHE A 31 3.23 6.01 -6.93
CA PHE A 31 3.03 6.11 -8.38
C PHE A 31 2.64 7.51 -8.86
N GLY A 32 2.41 8.48 -7.95
CA GLY A 32 2.17 9.88 -8.29
C GLY A 32 0.84 10.15 -9.01
N MET A 33 -0.18 9.31 -8.76
CA MET A 33 -1.55 9.45 -9.29
C MET A 33 -2.50 10.09 -8.28
#